data_AF-A0A923HT26-F1
#
_entry.id   AF-A0A923HT26-F1
#
_cell.length_a   1.000
_cell.length_b   1.000
_cell.length_c   1.000
_cell.angle_alpha   90.00
_cell.angle_beta   90.00
_cell.angle_gamma   90.00
#
_symmetry.space_group_name_H-M   'P 1'
#
loop_
_entity.id
_entity.type
_entity.pdbx_description
1 polymer ?
#
loop_
_entity_poly.entity_id
_entity_poly.type
_entity_poly.pdbx_seq_one_letter_code
_entity_poly.pdbx_strand_id
1 'polypeptide(L)'
;QRDMRRFAGSCRFVYNKALAMQKSLYEQGATKQGYAGLCKSLLGWKAEATWLAETPSQALQQTLKDLERAYSNFFAKRADFPRFKKKG
;
A
#
# COMPACT_ATOMS: atom_id res chain seq x y z
N GLN A 1 9.39 -21.17 7.57
CA GLN A 1 9.04 -20.91 6.14
C GLN A 1 7.61 -20.37 5.93
N ARG A 2 6.63 -20.66 6.82
CA ARG A 2 5.25 -20.11 6.75
C ARG A 2 5.17 -18.59 6.98
N ASP A 3 6.02 -18.04 7.85
CA ASP A 3 5.92 -16.64 8.27
C ASP A 3 6.34 -15.65 7.17
N MET A 4 7.38 -15.98 6.39
CA MET A 4 7.78 -15.19 5.23
C MET A 4 6.69 -15.11 4.15
N ARG A 5 5.92 -16.20 3.96
CA ARG A 5 4.81 -16.22 2.99
C ARG A 5 3.62 -15.37 3.47
N ARG A 6 3.33 -15.40 4.77
CA ARG A 6 2.32 -14.52 5.39
C ARG A 6 2.73 -13.06 5.28
N PHE A 7 3.98 -12.75 5.62
CA PHE A 7 4.56 -11.41 5.51
C PHE A 7 4.46 -10.84 4.09
N ALA A 8 4.94 -11.57 3.08
CA ALA A 8 4.85 -11.15 1.69
C ALA A 8 3.39 -10.99 1.22
N GLY A 9 2.50 -11.86 1.71
CA GLY A 9 1.05 -11.77 1.45
C GLY A 9 0.44 -10.48 2.02
N SER A 10 0.75 -10.13 3.26
CA SER A 10 0.30 -8.91 3.93
C SER A 10 0.81 -7.65 3.26
N CYS A 11 2.10 -7.58 2.93
CA CYS A 11 2.65 -6.45 2.19
C CYS A 11 1.99 -6.32 0.81
N ARG A 12 1.80 -7.42 0.07
CA ARG A 12 1.10 -7.39 -1.21
C ARG A 12 -0.33 -6.87 -1.08
N PHE A 13 -1.06 -7.33 -0.06
CA PHE A 13 -2.43 -6.90 0.19
C PHE A 13 -2.50 -5.40 0.48
N VAL A 14 -1.67 -4.91 1.42
CA VAL A 14 -1.62 -3.49 1.79
C VAL A 14 -1.24 -2.62 0.59
N TYR A 15 -0.22 -3.01 -0.18
CA TYR A 15 0.17 -2.30 -1.39
C TYR A 15 -0.98 -2.18 -2.39
N ASN A 16 -1.65 -3.30 -2.68
CA ASN A 16 -2.73 -3.33 -3.66
C ASN A 16 -3.96 -2.57 -3.17
N LYS A 17 -4.35 -2.69 -1.90
CA LYS A 17 -5.50 -1.96 -1.33
C LYS A 17 -5.24 -0.45 -1.34
N ALA A 18 -4.03 -0.02 -0.99
CA ALA A 18 -3.63 1.37 -1.05
C ALA A 18 -3.55 1.92 -2.49
N LEU A 19 -3.04 1.13 -3.44
CA LEU A 19 -3.01 1.50 -4.85
C LEU A 19 -4.42 1.64 -5.43
N ALA A 20 -5.34 0.71 -5.12
CA ALA A 20 -6.72 0.79 -5.57
C ALA A 20 -7.41 2.07 -5.06
N MET A 21 -7.21 2.39 -3.78
CA MET A 21 -7.74 3.62 -3.18
C MET A 21 -7.18 4.86 -3.86
N GLN A 22 -5.86 4.95 -4.05
CA GLN A 22 -5.25 6.11 -4.71
C GLN A 22 -5.63 6.22 -6.19
N LYS A 23 -5.80 5.10 -6.91
CA LYS A 23 -6.30 5.08 -8.29
C LYS A 23 -7.71 5.65 -8.37
N SER A 24 -8.60 5.23 -7.46
CA SER A 24 -9.96 5.76 -7.39
C SER A 24 -9.99 7.26 -7.09
N LEU A 25 -9.15 7.73 -6.16
CA LEU A 25 -9.01 9.17 -5.90
C LEU A 25 -8.52 9.93 -7.14
N TYR A 26 -7.51 9.39 -7.83
CA TYR A 26 -6.98 9.99 -9.05
C TYR A 26 -8.03 10.06 -10.17
N GLU A 27 -8.82 9.01 -10.37
CA GLU A 27 -9.92 8.97 -11.34
C GLU A 27 -11.03 9.99 -11.00
N GLN A 28 -11.24 10.29 -9.73
CA GLN A 28 -12.17 11.32 -9.25
C GLN A 28 -11.60 12.75 -9.29
N GLY A 29 -10.36 12.92 -9.75
CA GLY A 29 -9.66 14.21 -9.73
C GLY A 29 -9.26 14.70 -8.34
N ALA A 30 -9.31 13.82 -7.34
CA ALA A 30 -8.92 14.13 -5.96
C ALA A 30 -7.41 14.00 -5.77
N THR A 31 -6.88 14.77 -4.82
CA THR A 31 -5.46 14.73 -4.46
C THR A 31 -5.11 13.37 -3.83
N LYS A 32 -3.96 12.82 -4.22
CA LYS A 32 -3.43 11.59 -3.62
C LYS A 32 -3.31 11.73 -2.10
N GLN A 33 -3.52 10.62 -1.39
CA GLN A 33 -3.18 10.58 0.03
C GLN A 33 -1.66 10.51 0.22
N GLY A 34 -1.14 11.35 1.12
CA GLY A 34 0.24 11.21 1.60
C GLY A 34 0.39 10.03 2.55
N TYR A 35 1.63 9.72 2.91
CA TYR A 35 1.99 8.61 3.82
C TYR A 35 1.19 8.62 5.13
N ALA A 36 0.96 9.78 5.74
CA ALA A 36 0.18 9.89 6.97
C ALA A 36 -1.29 9.45 6.77
N GLY A 37 -1.90 9.81 5.63
CA GLY A 37 -3.25 9.38 5.26
C GLY A 37 -3.32 7.87 5.05
N LEU A 38 -2.35 7.32 4.32
CA LEU A 38 -2.25 5.88 4.11
C LEU A 38 -2.05 5.10 5.43
N CYS A 39 -1.27 5.64 6.38
CA CYS A 39 -1.12 5.06 7.71
C CYS A 39 -2.44 5.05 8.49
N LYS A 40 -3.27 6.09 8.36
CA LYS A 40 -4.60 6.12 8.96
C LYS A 40 -5.51 5.03 8.36
N SER A 41 -5.48 4.86 7.03
CA SER A 41 -6.22 3.78 6.36
C SER A 41 -5.73 2.39 6.78
N LEU A 42 -4.42 2.22 7.00
CA LEU A 42 -3.85 0.96 7.48
C LEU A 42 -4.41 0.52 8.84
N LEU A 43 -4.69 1.46 9.75
CA LEU A 43 -5.31 1.13 11.04
C LEU A 43 -6.70 0.53 10.83
N GLY A 44 -7.51 1.10 9.93
CA GLY A 44 -8.81 0.55 9.57
C GLY A 44 -8.69 -0.85 8.97
N TRP A 45 -7.74 -1.05 8.06
CA TRP A 45 -7.53 -2.37 7.44
C TRP A 45 -7.05 -3.42 8.44
N LYS A 46 -6.25 -3.04 9.44
CA LYS A 46 -5.85 -3.95 10.52
C LYS A 46 -7.03 -4.36 11.41
N ALA A 47 -8.00 -3.48 11.60
CA ALA A 47 -9.23 -3.81 12.34
C ALA A 47 -10.14 -4.76 11.53
N GLU A 48 -10.25 -4.56 10.22
CA GLU A 48 -11.04 -5.42 9.33
C GLU A 48 -10.41 -6.80 9.12
N ALA A 49 -9.08 -6.86 8.99
CA ALA A 49 -8.33 -8.06 8.67
C ALA A 49 -7.33 -8.38 9.77
N THR A 50 -7.77 -9.17 10.76
CA THR A 50 -7.00 -9.54 11.95
C THR A 50 -5.63 -10.18 11.62
N TRP A 51 -5.53 -10.92 10.51
CA TRP A 51 -4.27 -11.49 10.02
C TRP A 51 -3.23 -10.44 9.58
N LEU A 52 -3.62 -9.19 9.31
CA LEU A 52 -2.68 -8.08 9.12
C LEU A 52 -2.09 -7.57 10.43
N ALA A 53 -2.82 -7.73 11.54
CA ALA A 53 -2.34 -7.34 12.86
C ALA A 53 -1.17 -8.22 13.31
N GLU A 54 -1.15 -9.49 12.88
CA GLU A 54 -0.04 -10.43 13.10
C GLU A 54 1.24 -10.06 12.34
N THR A 55 1.16 -9.17 11.34
CA THR A 55 2.34 -8.74 10.56
C THR A 55 3.01 -7.53 11.21
N PRO A 56 4.36 -7.51 11.32
CA PRO A 56 5.09 -6.36 11.85
C PRO A 56 4.67 -5.04 11.19
N SER A 57 4.20 -4.09 11.99
CA SER A 57 3.70 -2.79 11.51
C SER A 57 4.73 -2.05 10.66
N GLN A 58 6.02 -2.17 10.99
CA GLN A 58 7.12 -1.55 10.26
C GLN A 58 7.15 -1.96 8.78
N ALA A 59 6.86 -3.23 8.48
CA ALA A 59 6.88 -3.73 7.11
C ALA A 59 5.69 -3.23 6.28
N LEU A 60 4.52 -3.16 6.91
CA LEU A 60 3.32 -2.61 6.26
C LEU A 60 3.51 -1.11 6.00
N GLN A 61 4.09 -0.38 6.97
CA GLN A 61 4.45 1.02 6.81
C GLN A 61 5.49 1.23 5.70
N GLN A 62 6.54 0.40 5.63
CA GLN A 62 7.51 0.48 4.56
C GLN A 62 6.86 0.24 3.19
N THR A 63 5.94 -0.71 3.09
CA THR A 63 5.15 -0.96 1.87
C THR A 63 4.37 0.29 1.43
N LEU A 64 3.81 1.05 2.36
CA LEU A 64 3.12 2.31 2.06
C LEU A 64 4.07 3.40 1.60
N LYS A 65 5.28 3.49 2.20
CA LYS A 65 6.33 4.42 1.74
C LYS A 65 6.78 4.10 0.31
N ASP A 66 6.91 2.82 -0.01
CA ASP A 66 7.28 2.38 -1.35
C ASP A 66 6.22 2.77 -2.38
N LEU A 67 4.93 2.66 -2.03
CA LEU A 67 3.83 3.12 -2.86
C LEU A 67 3.84 4.65 -3.03
N GLU A 68 4.03 5.41 -1.95
CA GLU A 68 4.13 6.87 -2.02
C GLU A 68 5.29 7.32 -2.91
N ARG A 69 6.45 6.65 -2.80
CA ARG A 69 7.60 6.89 -3.67
C ARG A 69 7.27 6.58 -5.12
N ALA A 70 6.58 5.48 -5.41
CA ALA A 70 6.17 5.12 -6.76
C ALA A 70 5.24 6.18 -7.38
N TYR A 71 4.27 6.68 -6.62
CA TYR A 71 3.42 7.79 -7.06
C TYR A 71 4.21 9.09 -7.26
N SER A 72 5.13 9.41 -6.34
CA SER A 72 5.96 10.61 -6.44
C SER A 72 6.85 10.57 -7.69
N ASN A 73 7.42 9.41 -8.00
CA ASN A 73 8.19 9.19 -9.23
C ASN A 73 7.33 9.29 -10.50
N PHE A 74 6.09 8.77 -10.46
CA PHE A 74 5.14 8.92 -11.55
C PHE A 74 4.83 10.39 -11.85
N PHE A 75 4.48 11.19 -10.81
CA PHE A 75 4.22 12.61 -10.99
C PHE A 75 5.46 13.41 -11.41
N ALA A 76 6.65 12.99 -10.98
CA ALA A 76 7.92 13.56 -11.43
C ALA A 76 8.34 13.10 -12.85
N LYS A 77 7.52 12.32 -13.56
CA LYS A 77 7.80 11.73 -14.88
C LYS A 77 9.09 10.88 -14.91
N ARG A 78 9.44 10.26 -13.79
CA ARG A 78 10.62 9.39 -13.62
C ARG A 78 10.27 7.90 -13.69
N ALA A 79 8.99 7.56 -13.61
CA ALA A 79 8.49 6.18 -13.68
C ALA A 79 7.06 6.17 -14.24
N ASP A 80 6.62 5.00 -14.71
CA ASP A 80 5.23 4.78 -15.10
C ASP A 80 4.29 4.70 -13.90
N PHE A 81 2.99 4.72 -14.19
CA PHE A 81 1.95 4.59 -13.16
C PHE A 81 2.13 3.30 -12.35
N PRO A 82 2.04 3.34 -11.00
CA PRO A 82 2.25 2.16 -10.17
C PRO A 82 1.26 1.04 -10.51
N ARG A 83 1.76 -0.20 -10.59
CA ARG A 83 0.97 -1.38 -10.95
C ARG A 83 0.68 -2.26 -9.74
N PHE A 84 -0.46 -2.96 -9.77
CA PHE A 84 -0.79 -3.97 -8.76
C PHE A 84 0.29 -5.06 -8.69
N LYS A 85 0.68 -5.42 -7.47
CA LYS A 85 1.64 -6.49 -7.19
C LYS A 85 0.96 -7.85 -7.39
N LYS A 86 1.58 -8.72 -8.19
CA LYS A 86 1.16 -10.10 -8.40
C LYS A 86 1.73 -11.02 -7.31
N LYS A 87 1.11 -12.17 -7.11
CA LYS A 87 1.71 -13.24 -6.29
C LYS A 87 2.92 -13.80 -7.04
N GLY A 88 4.07 -13.83 -6.38
CA GLY A 88 5.26 -14.57 -6.82
C GLY A 88 5.29 -15.96 -6.22
#